data_AF-A0A3M1CKT9-F1
#
_entry.id   AF-A0A3M1CKT9-F1
#
_cell.length_a   1.000
_cell.length_b   1.000
_cell.length_c   1.000
_cell.angle_alpha   90.00
_cell.angle_beta   90.00
_cell.angle_gamma   90.00
#
_symmetry.space_group_name_H-M   'P 1'
#
loop_
_entity.id
_entity.type
_entity.pdbx_description
1 polymer ?
#
loop_
_entity_poly.entity_id
_entity_poly.type
_entity_poly.pdbx_seq_one_letter_code
_entity_poly.pdbx_strand_id
1 'polypeptide(L)'
;IIENYRALREFLVRHDYTMRTETDTEVLAHLIDFNYQGDLVEAVRAALTSVEGTYGIAVVSAHHPDLIVAARKGSPLVIGDGDDENFVASDVSAMLEHTNRVVYLEDGEIAAVTCCDYQIKTIENVKITPSIEEISWTLDQIERGGYDHFMLKEIHEQPTTLRNAFRGRLNLEEGISRLNGLNLQYDGLRHIRRIIITACGTSWHSALIGKYLFEELARIPTEVEYASEFRYRSPIIDDETVLFAISQSGETADTLAAMREAKKHGAAVLGVVNVVGSTIARESDGGVYIHAGPEIGVASTKAFTSQVMVLTLISILLGRMRNMSIQQGQEMIQAIQRIPDQVEQIIKNNQTVRDIAKTYY
;
A
#
# COMPACT_ATOMS: atom_id res chain seq x y z
N ILE A 1 -2.81 8.94 16.20
CA ILE A 1 -1.87 9.16 17.31
C ILE A 1 -1.56 10.64 17.39
N ILE A 2 -2.07 11.29 18.45
CA ILE A 2 -1.76 12.70 18.76
C ILE A 2 -0.61 12.71 19.76
N GLU A 3 0.59 13.06 19.29
CA GLU A 3 1.81 12.95 20.09
C GLU A 3 1.87 14.00 21.20
N ASN A 4 1.34 15.20 20.94
CA ASN A 4 1.30 16.30 21.89
C ASN A 4 0.01 16.36 22.75
N TYR A 5 -0.74 15.25 22.84
CA TYR A 5 -2.03 15.19 23.54
C TYR A 5 -1.97 15.63 25.01
N ARG A 6 -0.85 15.41 25.69
CA ARG A 6 -0.68 15.80 27.11
C ARG A 6 -0.73 17.32 27.29
N ALA A 7 -0.02 18.05 26.43
CA ALA A 7 0.00 19.51 26.46
C ALA A 7 -1.38 20.08 26.12
N LEU A 8 -2.04 19.52 25.09
CA LEU A 8 -3.40 19.90 24.69
C LEU A 8 -4.42 19.61 25.79
N ARG A 9 -4.30 18.47 26.48
CA ARG A 9 -5.16 18.11 27.61
C ARG A 9 -5.04 19.09 28.75
N GLU A 10 -3.82 19.46 29.15
CA GLU A 10 -3.61 20.47 30.20
C GLU A 10 -4.19 21.83 29.82
N PHE A 11 -4.03 22.25 28.55
CA PHE A 11 -4.62 23.47 28.03
C PHE A 11 -6.15 23.45 28.16
N LEU A 12 -6.81 22.38 27.72
CA LEU A 12 -8.28 22.24 27.77
C LEU A 12 -8.82 22.18 29.20
N VAL A 13 -8.14 21.48 30.12
CA VAL A 13 -8.53 21.43 31.54
C VAL A 13 -8.47 22.82 32.19
N ARG A 14 -7.53 23.68 31.78
CA ARG A 14 -7.48 25.08 32.24
C ARG A 14 -8.63 25.95 31.69
N HIS A 15 -9.30 25.48 30.63
CA HIS A 15 -10.47 26.11 30.03
C HIS A 15 -11.76 25.35 30.38
N ASP A 16 -11.81 24.73 31.56
CA ASP A 16 -12.98 24.06 32.15
C ASP A 16 -13.51 22.82 31.41
N TYR A 17 -12.70 22.20 30.54
CA TYR A 17 -13.03 20.90 29.93
C TYR A 17 -12.74 19.73 30.88
N THR A 18 -13.68 18.78 30.95
CA THR A 18 -13.54 17.55 31.74
C THR A 18 -13.35 16.34 30.84
N MET A 19 -12.19 15.67 30.96
CA MET A 19 -11.86 14.46 30.22
C MET A 19 -12.45 13.23 30.90
N ARG A 20 -13.10 12.34 30.13
CA ARG A 20 -13.74 11.10 30.61
C ARG A 20 -12.92 9.85 30.34
N THR A 21 -11.99 9.94 29.40
CA THR A 21 -11.14 8.83 28.95
C THR A 21 -9.67 9.20 29.09
N GLU A 22 -8.81 8.23 28.81
CA GLU A 22 -7.35 8.43 28.71
C GLU A 22 -6.88 8.50 27.25
N THR A 23 -7.81 8.56 26.29
CA THR A 23 -7.50 8.54 24.87
C THR A 23 -7.03 9.91 24.39
N ASP A 24 -6.09 9.91 23.46
CA ASP A 24 -5.69 11.08 22.69
C ASP A 24 -6.81 11.59 21.78
N THR A 25 -7.68 10.69 21.32
CA THR A 25 -8.87 11.01 20.51
C THR A 25 -9.86 11.94 21.22
N GLU A 26 -10.13 11.75 22.52
CA GLU A 26 -11.04 12.64 23.26
C GLU A 26 -10.49 14.07 23.37
N VAL A 27 -9.17 14.21 23.56
CA VAL A 27 -8.51 15.52 23.60
C VAL A 27 -8.74 16.28 22.29
N LEU A 28 -8.69 15.58 21.16
CA LEU A 28 -8.95 16.18 19.85
C LEU A 28 -10.42 16.62 19.70
N ALA A 29 -11.39 15.82 20.16
CA ALA A 29 -12.80 16.20 20.14
C ALA A 29 -13.07 17.49 20.93
N HIS A 30 -12.49 17.61 22.13
CA HIS A 30 -12.59 18.82 22.94
C HIS A 30 -11.84 20.01 22.34
N LEU A 31 -10.71 19.77 21.67
CA LEU A 31 -9.99 20.83 20.97
C LEU A 31 -10.79 21.40 19.79
N ILE A 32 -11.52 20.54 19.07
CA ILE A 32 -12.42 20.97 17.99
C ILE A 32 -13.57 21.80 18.59
N ASP A 33 -14.19 21.34 19.68
CA ASP A 33 -15.24 22.08 20.38
C ASP A 33 -14.77 23.46 20.88
N PHE A 34 -13.56 23.53 21.45
CA PHE A 34 -12.95 24.79 21.90
C PHE A 34 -12.79 25.82 20.77
N ASN A 35 -12.52 25.36 19.55
CA ASN A 35 -12.39 26.22 18.37
C ASN A 35 -13.71 26.47 17.63
N TYR A 36 -14.82 25.89 18.09
CA TYR A 36 -16.09 25.97 17.38
C TYR A 36 -16.77 27.34 17.54
N GLN A 37 -16.94 28.02 16.40
CA GLN A 37 -17.61 29.33 16.30
C GLN A 37 -18.76 29.31 15.28
N GLY A 38 -19.46 28.17 15.19
CA GLY A 38 -20.57 27.98 14.24
C GLY A 38 -20.18 27.35 12.91
N ASP A 39 -18.89 27.21 12.61
CA ASP A 39 -18.38 26.52 11.41
C ASP A 39 -17.55 25.30 11.84
N LEU A 40 -18.01 24.10 11.50
CA LEU A 40 -17.32 22.85 11.86
C LEU A 40 -16.02 22.67 11.08
N VAL A 41 -15.98 23.08 9.81
CA VAL A 41 -14.80 22.92 8.95
C VAL A 41 -13.66 23.77 9.49
N GLU A 42 -13.96 25.03 9.84
CA GLU A 42 -12.97 25.93 10.42
C GLU A 42 -12.55 25.51 11.83
N ALA A 43 -13.47 24.97 12.65
CA ALA A 43 -13.14 24.45 13.98
C ALA A 43 -12.15 23.28 13.90
N VAL A 44 -12.39 22.33 12.99
CA VAL A 44 -11.47 21.21 12.73
C VAL A 44 -10.15 21.73 12.20
N ARG A 45 -10.16 22.62 11.20
CA ARG A 45 -8.94 23.20 10.63
C ARG A 45 -8.10 23.90 11.70
N ALA A 46 -8.70 24.75 12.52
CA ALA A 46 -8.03 25.46 13.60
C ALA A 46 -7.44 24.52 14.64
N ALA A 47 -8.20 23.51 15.09
CA ALA A 47 -7.71 22.50 16.03
C ALA A 47 -6.48 21.77 15.48
N LEU A 48 -6.50 21.35 14.21
CA LEU A 48 -5.42 20.59 13.58
C LEU A 48 -4.12 21.39 13.41
N THR A 49 -4.15 22.73 13.44
CA THR A 49 -2.92 23.54 13.43
C THR A 49 -2.06 23.35 14.68
N SER A 50 -2.67 22.94 15.80
CA SER A 50 -2.00 22.72 17.09
C SER A 50 -1.68 21.26 17.35
N VAL A 51 -1.95 20.36 16.40
CA VAL A 51 -1.84 18.90 16.57
C VAL A 51 -0.55 18.38 15.95
N GLU A 52 0.22 17.63 16.76
CA GLU A 52 1.41 16.90 16.33
C GLU A 52 1.13 15.40 16.29
N GLY A 53 1.70 14.70 15.31
CA GLY A 53 1.51 13.25 15.10
C GLY A 53 0.78 12.90 13.81
N THR A 54 0.13 11.74 13.82
CA THR A 54 -0.56 11.13 12.67
C THR A 54 -2.04 10.91 12.96
N TYR A 55 -2.90 11.17 12.00
CA TYR A 55 -4.34 11.00 12.14
C TYR A 55 -5.03 10.75 10.80
N GLY A 56 -6.16 10.07 10.87
CA GLY A 56 -7.18 10.00 9.83
C GLY A 56 -8.51 10.08 10.57
N ILE A 57 -9.19 11.22 10.49
CA ILE A 57 -10.38 11.50 11.30
C ILE A 57 -11.58 11.80 10.42
N ALA A 58 -12.76 11.43 10.91
CA ALA A 58 -14.06 11.85 10.38
C ALA A 58 -14.85 12.45 11.54
N VAL A 59 -15.17 13.74 11.44
CA VAL A 59 -15.79 14.53 12.51
C VAL A 59 -17.23 14.83 12.10
N VAL A 60 -18.15 14.59 13.03
CA VAL A 60 -19.59 14.88 12.88
C VAL A 60 -20.04 15.78 14.02
N SER A 61 -21.09 16.57 13.77
CA SER A 61 -21.68 17.45 14.79
C SER A 61 -23.19 17.41 14.70
N ALA A 62 -23.86 17.37 15.86
CA ALA A 62 -25.32 17.51 15.92
C ALA A 62 -25.81 18.87 15.43
N HIS A 63 -24.95 19.89 15.39
CA HIS A 63 -25.25 21.20 14.82
C HIS A 63 -25.21 21.20 13.28
N HIS A 64 -24.54 20.21 12.67
CA HIS A 64 -24.38 20.06 11.23
C HIS A 64 -24.62 18.60 10.82
N PRO A 65 -25.87 18.11 10.88
CA PRO A 65 -26.18 16.70 10.69
C PRO A 65 -25.86 16.17 9.29
N ASP A 66 -25.83 17.06 8.28
CA ASP A 66 -25.61 16.71 6.88
C ASP A 66 -24.13 16.85 6.44
N LEU A 67 -23.21 17.00 7.40
CA LEU A 67 -21.79 17.29 7.16
C LEU A 67 -20.88 16.34 7.92
N ILE A 68 -19.95 15.73 7.19
CA ILE A 68 -18.78 15.03 7.73
C ILE A 68 -17.55 15.85 7.37
N VAL A 69 -16.72 16.19 8.36
CA VAL A 69 -15.40 16.80 8.12
C VAL A 69 -14.33 15.73 8.27
N ALA A 70 -13.74 15.33 7.15
CA ALA A 70 -12.67 14.36 7.07
C ALA A 70 -11.31 15.08 7.06
N ALA A 71 -10.29 14.56 7.75
CA ALA A 71 -8.93 15.12 7.67
C ALA A 71 -7.85 14.06 7.80
N ARG A 72 -6.76 14.23 7.06
CA ARG A 72 -5.69 13.24 6.93
C ARG A 72 -4.30 13.81 7.24
N LYS A 73 -3.50 13.06 7.99
CA LYS A 73 -2.05 13.23 8.15
C LYS A 73 -1.42 11.90 8.54
N GLY A 74 -0.81 11.20 7.60
CA GLY A 74 -0.09 9.94 7.80
C GLY A 74 -0.96 8.68 7.84
N SER A 75 -2.18 8.72 8.40
CA SER A 75 -3.11 7.56 8.33
C SER A 75 -3.94 7.62 7.04
N PRO A 76 -4.27 6.49 6.39
CA PRO A 76 -5.10 6.49 5.19
C PRO A 76 -6.52 7.02 5.45
N LEU A 77 -7.05 7.79 4.50
CA LEU A 77 -8.44 8.25 4.50
C LEU A 77 -8.89 8.45 3.04
N VAL A 78 -10.07 7.94 2.71
CA VAL A 78 -10.61 7.93 1.35
C VAL A 78 -12.08 8.34 1.37
N ILE A 79 -12.48 9.11 0.36
CA ILE A 79 -13.86 9.52 0.10
C ILE A 79 -14.42 8.62 -1.00
N GLY A 80 -15.59 8.04 -0.78
CA GLY A 80 -16.35 7.35 -1.83
C GLY A 80 -17.30 8.30 -2.53
N ASP A 81 -17.14 8.42 -3.84
CA ASP A 81 -17.93 9.29 -4.73
C ASP A 81 -19.13 8.50 -5.27
N GLY A 82 -20.26 8.56 -4.55
CA GLY A 82 -21.50 7.86 -4.90
C GLY A 82 -22.46 8.73 -5.70
N ASP A 83 -23.62 8.18 -6.02
CA ASP A 83 -24.70 8.92 -6.69
C ASP A 83 -25.71 9.36 -5.62
N ASP A 84 -25.78 10.67 -5.35
CA ASP A 84 -26.59 11.29 -4.27
C ASP A 84 -26.23 10.82 -2.84
N GLU A 85 -25.07 10.16 -2.68
CA GLU A 85 -24.47 9.79 -1.40
C GLU A 85 -22.94 9.84 -1.49
N ASN A 86 -22.28 10.20 -0.39
CA ASN A 86 -20.82 10.15 -0.30
C ASN A 86 -20.39 9.46 0.99
N PHE A 87 -19.26 8.77 0.93
CA PHE A 87 -18.73 7.97 2.03
C PHE A 87 -17.36 8.47 2.47
N VAL A 88 -17.01 8.24 3.74
CA VAL A 88 -15.65 8.44 4.24
C VAL A 88 -15.22 7.18 4.97
N ALA A 89 -14.10 6.60 4.58
CA ALA A 89 -13.55 5.41 5.22
C ALA A 89 -12.02 5.44 5.24
N SER A 90 -11.41 4.60 6.07
CA SER A 90 -9.96 4.38 6.06
C SER A 90 -9.51 3.44 4.94
N ASP A 91 -10.44 2.66 4.37
CA ASP A 91 -10.17 1.66 3.34
C ASP A 91 -11.33 1.60 2.32
N VAL A 92 -11.01 1.40 1.05
CA VAL A 92 -11.98 1.35 -0.06
C VAL A 92 -12.95 0.18 0.06
N SER A 93 -12.56 -0.93 0.70
CA SER A 93 -13.42 -2.10 0.87
C SER A 93 -14.74 -1.80 1.59
N ALA A 94 -14.77 -0.79 2.45
CA ALA A 94 -15.96 -0.38 3.19
C ALA A 94 -17.03 0.30 2.32
N MET A 95 -16.68 0.75 1.12
CA MET A 95 -17.59 1.48 0.22
C MET A 95 -17.83 0.78 -1.12
N LEU A 96 -17.12 -0.32 -1.42
CA LEU A 96 -17.23 -1.02 -2.71
C LEU A 96 -18.63 -1.56 -3.03
N GLU A 97 -19.48 -1.77 -2.04
CA GLU A 97 -20.89 -2.14 -2.26
C GLU A 97 -21.73 -0.98 -2.83
N HIS A 98 -21.31 0.26 -2.55
CA HIS A 98 -22.04 1.48 -2.90
C HIS A 98 -21.41 2.22 -4.09
N THR A 99 -20.08 2.32 -4.11
CA THR A 99 -19.35 3.00 -5.18
C THR A 99 -17.95 2.41 -5.36
N ASN A 100 -17.50 2.36 -6.61
CA ASN A 100 -16.12 2.05 -6.97
C ASN A 100 -15.30 3.30 -7.33
N ARG A 101 -15.91 4.50 -7.29
CA ARG A 101 -15.23 5.78 -7.51
C ARG A 101 -14.77 6.33 -6.17
N VAL A 102 -13.48 6.64 -6.06
CA VAL A 102 -12.89 7.10 -4.81
C VAL A 102 -11.96 8.29 -5.00
N VAL A 103 -11.83 9.10 -3.95
CA VAL A 103 -10.87 10.20 -3.87
C VAL A 103 -10.01 10.00 -2.64
N TYR A 104 -8.71 9.80 -2.84
CA TYR A 104 -7.75 9.71 -1.74
C TYR A 104 -7.39 11.11 -1.25
N LEU A 105 -7.53 11.35 0.06
CA LEU A 105 -7.03 12.58 0.68
C LEU A 105 -5.51 12.49 0.83
N GLU A 106 -4.79 13.59 0.70
CA GLU A 106 -3.35 13.69 1.00
C GLU A 106 -3.06 14.22 2.40
N ASP A 107 -1.81 14.12 2.83
CA ASP A 107 -1.37 14.65 4.12
C ASP A 107 -1.57 16.16 4.20
N GLY A 108 -2.29 16.60 5.23
CA GLY A 108 -2.64 18.01 5.44
C GLY A 108 -3.92 18.43 4.73
N GLU A 109 -4.64 17.53 4.08
CA GLU A 109 -5.94 17.81 3.47
C GLU A 109 -7.10 17.59 4.45
N ILE A 110 -8.11 18.44 4.28
CA ILE A 110 -9.39 18.45 5.00
C ILE A 110 -10.49 18.48 3.95
N ALA A 111 -11.46 17.57 4.08
CA ALA A 111 -12.63 17.51 3.23
C ALA A 111 -13.92 17.78 4.01
N ALA A 112 -14.73 18.69 3.50
CA ALA A 112 -16.11 18.85 3.91
C ALA A 112 -16.98 18.00 2.99
N VAL A 113 -17.59 16.94 3.51
CA VAL A 113 -18.34 15.93 2.74
C VAL A 113 -19.81 15.97 3.14
N THR A 114 -20.68 16.13 2.15
CA THR A 114 -22.14 16.09 2.28
C THR A 114 -22.69 14.98 1.39
N CYS A 115 -24.00 14.71 1.43
CA CYS A 115 -24.61 13.71 0.54
C CYS A 115 -24.47 14.05 -0.95
N CYS A 116 -24.41 15.34 -1.32
CA CYS A 116 -24.43 15.75 -2.73
C CYS A 116 -23.08 16.28 -3.25
N ASP A 117 -22.16 16.68 -2.38
CA ASP A 117 -20.90 17.33 -2.78
C ASP A 117 -19.81 17.12 -1.72
N TYR A 118 -18.56 17.26 -2.14
CA TYR A 118 -17.40 17.34 -1.25
C TYR A 118 -16.40 18.40 -1.71
N GLN A 119 -15.85 19.13 -0.74
CA GLN A 119 -14.85 20.16 -0.98
C GLN A 119 -13.59 19.86 -0.19
N ILE A 120 -12.45 19.84 -0.90
CA ILE A 120 -11.15 19.54 -0.30
C ILE A 120 -10.32 20.82 -0.22
N LYS A 121 -9.70 21.03 0.93
CA LYS A 121 -8.76 22.12 1.19
C LYS A 121 -7.57 21.65 2.01
N THR A 122 -6.45 22.34 1.92
CA THR A 122 -5.34 22.13 2.85
C THR A 122 -5.60 22.81 4.20
N ILE A 123 -4.82 22.48 5.23
CA ILE A 123 -4.83 23.16 6.54
C ILE A 123 -4.61 24.68 6.40
N GLU A 124 -3.84 25.11 5.39
CA GLU A 124 -3.60 26.51 5.02
C GLU A 124 -4.76 27.15 4.25
N ASN A 125 -5.90 26.45 4.13
CA ASN A 125 -7.13 26.89 3.46
C ASN A 125 -6.98 27.08 1.94
N VAL A 126 -6.08 26.32 1.31
CA VAL A 126 -5.92 26.29 -0.16
C VAL A 126 -6.86 25.25 -0.74
N LYS A 127 -7.70 25.64 -1.72
CA LYS A 127 -8.64 24.71 -2.38
C LYS A 127 -7.89 23.70 -3.26
N ILE A 128 -8.25 22.43 -3.13
CA ILE A 128 -7.73 21.32 -3.92
C ILE A 128 -8.81 20.83 -4.88
N THR A 129 -8.40 20.48 -6.11
CA THR A 129 -9.27 19.81 -7.07
C THR A 129 -9.14 18.29 -6.88
N PRO A 130 -10.22 17.58 -6.52
CA PRO A 130 -10.17 16.13 -6.30
C PRO A 130 -9.84 15.39 -7.60
N SER A 131 -9.04 14.34 -7.48
CA SER A 131 -8.80 13.36 -8.54
C SER A 131 -9.59 12.10 -8.23
N ILE A 132 -10.63 11.83 -9.02
CA ILE A 132 -11.46 10.63 -8.87
C ILE A 132 -10.74 9.45 -9.52
N GLU A 133 -10.55 8.39 -8.75
CA GLU A 133 -9.99 7.12 -9.18
C GLU A 133 -11.06 6.03 -9.18
N GLU A 134 -11.08 5.18 -10.20
CA GLU A 134 -12.00 4.04 -10.27
C GLU A 134 -11.29 2.76 -9.82
N ILE A 135 -11.80 2.14 -8.76
CA ILE A 135 -11.26 0.91 -8.18
C ILE A 135 -11.76 -0.29 -8.99
N SER A 136 -10.84 -1.13 -9.42
CA SER A 136 -11.12 -2.31 -10.25
C SER A 136 -11.52 -3.55 -9.44
N TRP A 137 -11.76 -3.42 -8.13
CA TRP A 137 -12.10 -4.53 -7.24
C TRP A 137 -13.59 -4.81 -7.28
N THR A 138 -13.95 -6.08 -7.12
CA THR A 138 -15.34 -6.53 -7.12
C THR A 138 -15.71 -7.12 -5.75
N LEU A 139 -16.99 -7.07 -5.38
CA LEU A 139 -17.46 -7.49 -4.05
C LEU A 139 -17.09 -8.96 -3.72
N ASP A 140 -17.14 -9.85 -4.71
CA ASP A 140 -16.74 -11.26 -4.59
C ASP A 140 -15.26 -11.45 -4.19
N GLN A 141 -14.40 -10.46 -4.48
CA GLN A 141 -13.00 -10.51 -4.10
C GLN A 141 -12.79 -10.28 -2.61
N ILE A 142 -13.68 -9.52 -1.95
CA ILE A 142 -13.62 -9.22 -0.51
C ILE A 142 -14.50 -10.15 0.35
N GLU A 143 -15.35 -10.96 -0.26
CA GLU A 143 -16.15 -11.97 0.43
C GLU A 143 -15.40 -13.30 0.61
N ARG A 144 -15.91 -14.17 1.50
CA ARG A 144 -15.37 -15.52 1.72
C ARG A 144 -15.66 -16.51 0.60
N GLY A 145 -16.59 -16.21 -0.32
CA GLY A 145 -16.80 -17.01 -1.54
C GLY A 145 -17.06 -18.51 -1.29
N GLY A 146 -17.71 -18.87 -0.20
CA GLY A 146 -18.01 -20.26 0.17
C GLY A 146 -16.91 -21.02 0.93
N TYR A 147 -15.79 -20.36 1.27
CA TYR A 147 -14.75 -20.92 2.14
C TYR A 147 -14.97 -20.58 3.62
N ASP A 148 -14.50 -21.44 4.53
CA ASP A 148 -14.63 -21.24 5.98
C ASP A 148 -13.85 -20.00 6.48
N HIS A 149 -12.68 -19.75 5.88
CA HIS A 149 -11.75 -18.68 6.26
C HIS A 149 -11.20 -17.95 5.03
N PHE A 150 -10.92 -16.65 5.17
CA PHE A 150 -10.25 -15.86 4.14
C PHE A 150 -8.91 -16.45 3.72
N MET A 151 -8.07 -16.85 4.69
CA MET A 151 -6.77 -17.47 4.39
C MET A 151 -6.92 -18.73 3.51
N LEU A 152 -7.96 -19.54 3.71
CA LEU A 152 -8.20 -20.72 2.88
C LEU A 152 -8.62 -20.31 1.45
N LYS A 153 -9.56 -19.37 1.31
CA LYS A 153 -9.92 -18.78 0.01
C LYS A 153 -8.68 -18.27 -0.71
N GLU A 154 -7.88 -17.45 -0.05
CA GLU A 154 -6.71 -16.78 -0.61
C GLU A 154 -5.61 -17.78 -1.01
N ILE A 155 -5.41 -18.86 -0.25
CA ILE A 155 -4.52 -19.96 -0.66
C ILE A 155 -5.01 -20.58 -1.96
N HIS A 156 -6.33 -20.84 -2.08
CA HIS A 156 -6.95 -21.43 -3.27
C HIS A 156 -7.00 -20.47 -4.47
N GLU A 157 -6.94 -19.16 -4.26
CA GLU A 157 -6.91 -18.14 -5.31
C GLU A 157 -5.53 -17.98 -5.97
N GLN A 158 -4.46 -18.53 -5.38
CA GLN A 158 -3.08 -18.35 -5.86
C GLN A 158 -2.85 -18.69 -7.34
N PRO A 159 -3.42 -19.77 -7.93
CA PRO A 159 -3.30 -20.01 -9.37
C PRO A 159 -3.82 -18.84 -10.22
N THR A 160 -4.91 -18.22 -9.80
CA THR A 160 -5.51 -17.07 -10.51
C THR A 160 -4.68 -15.81 -10.31
N THR A 161 -4.24 -15.52 -9.08
CA THR A 161 -3.42 -14.33 -8.82
C THR A 161 -2.06 -14.38 -9.49
N LEU A 162 -1.43 -15.57 -9.55
CA LEU A 162 -0.19 -15.76 -10.29
C LEU A 162 -0.36 -15.49 -11.79
N ARG A 163 -1.48 -15.93 -12.39
CA ARG A 163 -1.82 -15.59 -13.79
C ARG A 163 -2.00 -14.09 -13.97
N ASN A 164 -2.63 -13.40 -13.02
CA ASN A 164 -2.82 -11.96 -13.07
C ASN A 164 -1.49 -11.20 -12.96
N ALA A 165 -0.56 -11.68 -12.13
CA ALA A 165 0.74 -11.05 -11.90
C ALA A 165 1.61 -10.94 -13.17
N PHE A 166 1.45 -11.85 -14.15
CA PHE A 166 2.17 -11.80 -15.43
C PHE A 166 1.30 -11.47 -16.65
N ARG A 167 -0.02 -11.30 -16.49
CA ARG A 167 -0.95 -11.04 -17.61
C ARG A 167 -0.54 -9.76 -18.35
N GLY A 168 -0.34 -9.85 -19.66
CA GLY A 168 0.08 -8.72 -20.50
C GLY A 168 1.53 -8.25 -20.28
N ARG A 169 2.31 -8.94 -19.43
CA ARG A 169 3.68 -8.55 -19.05
C ARG A 169 4.75 -9.47 -19.64
N LEU A 170 4.40 -10.38 -20.54
CA LEU A 170 5.34 -11.35 -21.12
C LEU A 170 5.45 -11.16 -22.63
N ASN A 171 6.67 -11.07 -23.14
CA ASN A 171 6.98 -11.19 -24.57
C ASN A 171 7.77 -12.48 -24.79
N LEU A 172 7.09 -13.53 -25.23
CA LEU A 172 7.72 -14.83 -25.47
C LEU A 172 8.72 -14.77 -26.63
N GLU A 173 8.42 -14.07 -27.72
CA GLU A 173 9.30 -14.04 -28.89
C GLU A 173 10.69 -13.45 -28.56
N GLU A 174 10.71 -12.38 -27.77
CA GLU A 174 11.95 -11.70 -27.35
C GLU A 174 12.56 -12.26 -26.05
N GLY A 175 11.86 -13.19 -25.40
CA GLY A 175 12.25 -13.76 -24.11
C GLY A 175 12.37 -12.71 -23.00
N ILE A 176 11.52 -11.69 -22.98
CA ILE A 176 11.60 -10.56 -22.04
C ILE A 176 10.24 -10.25 -21.41
N SER A 177 10.24 -9.75 -20.18
CA SER A 177 9.04 -9.22 -19.52
C SER A 177 8.85 -7.73 -19.84
N ARG A 178 7.61 -7.22 -19.71
CA ARG A 178 7.25 -5.82 -19.94
C ARG A 178 6.65 -5.25 -18.66
N LEU A 179 7.35 -4.33 -18.03
CA LEU A 179 6.99 -3.70 -16.74
C LEU A 179 7.06 -2.18 -16.87
N ASN A 180 6.18 -1.61 -17.69
CA ASN A 180 6.21 -0.18 -18.03
C ASN A 180 5.99 0.74 -16.82
N GLY A 181 5.36 0.24 -15.75
CA GLY A 181 5.12 1.00 -14.52
C GLY A 181 6.38 1.31 -13.72
N LEU A 182 7.52 0.69 -14.02
CA LEU A 182 8.79 1.02 -13.36
C LEU A 182 9.21 2.47 -13.61
N ASN A 183 8.65 3.16 -14.61
CA ASN A 183 8.86 4.57 -14.94
C ASN A 183 10.33 5.02 -15.11
N LEU A 184 11.26 4.08 -15.07
CA LEU A 184 12.64 4.26 -15.48
C LEU A 184 12.73 4.03 -16.98
N GLN A 185 13.31 4.98 -17.70
CA GLN A 185 13.70 4.73 -19.08
C GLN A 185 14.65 3.53 -19.14
N TYR A 186 14.66 2.82 -20.27
CA TYR A 186 15.51 1.65 -20.49
C TYR A 186 16.99 1.89 -20.14
N ASP A 187 17.48 3.11 -20.36
CA ASP A 187 18.84 3.50 -20.02
C ASP A 187 19.04 3.56 -18.49
N GLY A 188 18.10 4.11 -17.73
CA GLY A 188 18.15 4.11 -16.26
C GLY A 188 18.24 2.70 -15.67
N LEU A 189 17.48 1.74 -16.22
CA LEU A 189 17.53 0.34 -15.79
C LEU A 189 18.89 -0.34 -16.07
N ARG A 190 19.59 0.06 -17.14
CA ARG A 190 20.93 -0.45 -17.48
C ARG A 190 22.02 0.10 -16.58
N HIS A 191 21.83 1.31 -16.05
CA HIS A 191 22.81 1.97 -15.18
C HIS A 191 22.79 1.46 -13.74
N ILE A 192 21.76 0.71 -13.33
CA ILE A 192 21.68 0.12 -11.99
C ILE A 192 22.93 -0.72 -11.71
N ARG A 193 23.68 -0.40 -10.66
CA ARG A 193 24.84 -1.18 -10.19
C ARG A 193 24.59 -1.89 -8.87
N ARG A 194 23.60 -1.44 -8.10
CA ARG A 194 23.25 -2.03 -6.80
C ARG A 194 21.75 -1.99 -6.60
N ILE A 195 21.22 -3.08 -6.02
CA ILE A 195 19.83 -3.16 -5.60
C ILE A 195 19.78 -3.28 -4.09
N ILE A 196 18.92 -2.48 -3.46
CA ILE A 196 18.52 -2.65 -2.07
C ILE A 196 17.02 -2.99 -2.08
N ILE A 197 16.61 -4.01 -1.34
CA ILE A 197 15.21 -4.34 -1.16
C ILE A 197 14.85 -4.13 0.30
N THR A 198 13.81 -3.35 0.58
CA THR A 198 13.33 -3.10 1.94
C THR A 198 11.86 -3.47 2.09
N ALA A 199 11.55 -4.13 3.20
CA ALA A 199 10.22 -4.62 3.53
C ALA A 199 10.14 -5.05 5.00
N CYS A 200 8.96 -5.45 5.45
CA CYS A 200 8.72 -6.06 6.76
C CYS A 200 8.02 -7.44 6.62
N GLY A 201 8.20 -8.31 7.60
CA GLY A 201 7.45 -9.57 7.72
C GLY A 201 7.52 -10.46 6.47
N THR A 202 6.39 -10.98 6.00
CA THR A 202 6.32 -11.86 4.82
C THR A 202 6.83 -11.20 3.53
N SER A 203 6.68 -9.88 3.37
CA SER A 203 7.23 -9.15 2.21
C SER A 203 8.75 -9.09 2.22
N TRP A 204 9.37 -9.13 3.40
CA TRP A 204 10.82 -9.27 3.53
C TRP A 204 11.31 -10.67 3.15
N HIS A 205 10.50 -11.71 3.40
CA HIS A 205 10.83 -13.07 2.96
C HIS A 205 10.77 -13.22 1.43
N SER A 206 9.86 -12.54 0.74
CA SER A 206 9.85 -12.55 -0.73
C SER A 206 11.06 -11.81 -1.30
N ALA A 207 11.50 -10.74 -0.63
CA ALA A 207 12.74 -10.02 -0.96
C ALA A 207 13.99 -10.91 -0.85
N LEU A 208 14.08 -11.80 0.14
CA LEU A 208 15.18 -12.77 0.24
C LEU A 208 15.28 -13.66 -1.00
N ILE A 209 14.15 -14.11 -1.54
CA ILE A 209 14.11 -14.88 -2.80
C ILE A 209 14.51 -13.97 -3.97
N GLY A 210 13.97 -12.75 -4.00
CA GLY A 210 14.30 -11.74 -5.00
C GLY A 210 15.80 -11.45 -5.12
N LYS A 211 16.53 -11.42 -3.99
CA LYS A 211 17.98 -11.26 -3.97
C LYS A 211 18.70 -12.30 -4.82
N TYR A 212 18.39 -13.58 -4.62
CA TYR A 212 19.01 -14.65 -5.40
C TYR A 212 18.67 -14.52 -6.88
N LEU A 213 17.42 -14.17 -7.21
CA LEU A 213 16.99 -13.98 -8.59
C LEU A 213 17.74 -12.82 -9.27
N PHE A 214 17.90 -11.67 -8.62
CA PHE A 214 18.63 -10.53 -9.18
C PHE A 214 20.13 -10.81 -9.32
N GLU A 215 20.75 -11.44 -8.33
CA GLU A 215 22.19 -11.77 -8.39
C GLU A 215 22.49 -12.85 -9.43
N GLU A 216 21.62 -13.85 -9.58
CA GLU A 216 21.80 -14.94 -10.54
C GLU A 216 21.51 -14.49 -11.97
N LEU A 217 20.36 -13.84 -12.19
CA LEU A 217 19.85 -13.56 -13.54
C LEU A 217 20.35 -12.23 -14.10
N ALA A 218 20.47 -11.20 -13.26
CA ALA A 218 20.89 -9.86 -13.66
C ALA A 218 22.35 -9.55 -13.30
N ARG A 219 22.99 -10.35 -12.44
CA ARG A 219 24.37 -10.13 -11.96
C ARG A 219 24.54 -8.78 -11.25
N ILE A 220 23.52 -8.34 -10.52
CA ILE A 220 23.52 -7.08 -9.76
C ILE A 220 23.61 -7.41 -8.27
N PRO A 221 24.65 -6.91 -7.54
CA PRO A 221 24.74 -7.01 -6.09
C PRO A 221 23.44 -6.58 -5.42
N THR A 222 22.87 -7.45 -4.57
CA THR A 222 21.57 -7.19 -3.94
C THR A 222 21.61 -7.35 -2.43
N GLU A 223 21.10 -6.35 -1.73
CA GLU A 223 20.92 -6.36 -0.27
C GLU A 223 19.44 -6.40 0.08
N VAL A 224 19.11 -7.11 1.16
CA VAL A 224 17.75 -7.21 1.68
C VAL A 224 17.77 -6.74 3.12
N GLU A 225 17.04 -5.67 3.38
CA GLU A 225 17.12 -4.90 4.61
C GLU A 225 15.76 -4.83 5.27
N TYR A 226 15.73 -5.14 6.57
CA TYR A 226 14.52 -5.00 7.35
C TYR A 226 14.21 -3.51 7.49
N ALA A 227 13.01 -3.07 7.12
CA ALA A 227 12.73 -1.64 6.96
C ALA A 227 12.87 -0.84 8.26
N SER A 228 12.51 -1.46 9.40
CA SER A 228 12.67 -0.85 10.72
C SER A 228 14.13 -0.56 11.07
N GLU A 229 15.08 -1.36 10.59
CA GLU A 229 16.52 -1.12 10.79
C GLU A 229 17.05 -0.11 9.76
N PHE A 230 16.62 -0.24 8.50
CA PHE A 230 17.08 0.62 7.41
C PHE A 230 16.77 2.10 7.66
N ARG A 231 15.59 2.42 8.21
CA ARG A 231 15.17 3.81 8.46
C ARG A 231 15.99 4.55 9.53
N TYR A 232 16.74 3.82 10.37
CA TYR A 232 17.53 4.41 11.46
C TYR A 232 19.04 4.36 11.23
N ARG A 233 19.49 3.70 10.16
CA ARG A 233 20.90 3.76 9.75
C ARG A 233 21.12 4.93 8.80
N SER A 234 22.37 5.36 8.63
CA SER A 234 22.76 6.27 7.54
C SER A 234 23.25 5.42 6.36
N PRO A 235 22.36 4.97 5.45
CA PRO A 235 22.74 4.05 4.38
C PRO A 235 23.66 4.75 3.38
N ILE A 236 24.64 4.02 2.88
CA ILE A 236 25.50 4.47 1.77
C ILE A 236 24.76 4.19 0.47
N ILE A 237 24.21 5.25 -0.13
CA ILE A 237 23.43 5.25 -1.36
C ILE A 237 24.12 6.16 -2.38
N ASP A 238 24.19 5.70 -3.63
CA ASP A 238 24.65 6.46 -4.78
C ASP A 238 23.55 6.53 -5.86
N ASP A 239 23.81 7.28 -6.93
CA ASP A 239 22.92 7.46 -8.07
C ASP A 239 22.77 6.21 -8.97
N GLU A 240 23.61 5.20 -8.75
CA GLU A 240 23.53 3.88 -9.40
C GLU A 240 22.78 2.83 -8.56
N THR A 241 22.26 3.23 -7.39
CA THR A 241 21.51 2.38 -6.46
C THR A 241 20.00 2.56 -6.66
N VAL A 242 19.31 1.44 -6.89
CA VAL A 242 17.84 1.39 -6.87
C VAL A 242 17.37 0.68 -5.61
N LEU A 243 16.38 1.26 -4.95
CA LEU A 243 15.71 0.64 -3.83
C LEU A 243 14.31 0.13 -4.22
N PHE A 244 14.01 -1.14 -3.94
CA PHE A 244 12.67 -1.70 -4.03
C PHE A 244 11.99 -1.71 -2.66
N ALA A 245 10.85 -1.04 -2.54
CA ALA A 245 10.00 -1.08 -1.36
C ALA A 245 8.86 -2.09 -1.59
N ILE A 246 8.87 -3.22 -0.86
CA ILE A 246 7.85 -4.28 -1.03
C ILE A 246 6.85 -4.22 0.12
N SER A 247 5.57 -4.05 -0.21
CA SER A 247 4.48 -4.05 0.78
C SER A 247 3.17 -4.50 0.14
N GLN A 248 2.47 -5.45 0.76
CA GLN A 248 1.13 -5.83 0.31
C GLN A 248 0.17 -4.63 0.38
N SER A 249 0.11 -3.95 1.53
CA SER A 249 -0.84 -2.84 1.73
C SER A 249 -0.39 -1.54 1.07
N GLY A 250 0.93 -1.36 0.89
CA GLY A 250 1.49 -0.09 0.47
C GLY A 250 1.47 0.99 1.57
N GLU A 251 1.11 0.62 2.81
CA GLU A 251 0.94 1.52 3.96
C GLU A 251 1.82 1.12 5.17
N THR A 252 2.71 0.13 5.00
CA THR A 252 3.57 -0.33 6.10
C THR A 252 4.52 0.80 6.54
N ALA A 253 4.28 1.38 7.72
CA ALA A 253 4.94 2.59 8.18
C ALA A 253 6.48 2.54 8.14
N ASP A 254 7.09 1.43 8.56
CA ASP A 254 8.55 1.28 8.50
C ASP A 254 9.08 1.20 7.06
N THR A 255 8.36 0.50 6.18
CA THR A 255 8.72 0.44 4.75
C THR A 255 8.58 1.80 4.08
N LEU A 256 7.53 2.54 4.40
CA LEU A 256 7.34 3.91 3.93
C LEU A 256 8.45 4.85 4.44
N ALA A 257 8.79 4.77 5.73
CA ALA A 257 9.87 5.57 6.31
C ALA A 257 11.23 5.23 5.69
N ALA A 258 11.55 3.95 5.48
CA ALA A 258 12.77 3.49 4.83
C ALA A 258 12.88 3.99 3.39
N MET A 259 11.79 3.92 2.63
CA MET A 259 11.70 4.47 1.27
C MET A 259 11.99 5.98 1.26
N ARG A 260 11.30 6.76 2.11
CA ARG A 260 11.50 8.21 2.21
C ARG A 260 12.94 8.54 2.58
N GLU A 261 13.55 7.77 3.46
CA GLU A 261 14.95 7.94 3.86
C GLU A 261 15.92 7.67 2.71
N ALA A 262 15.67 6.65 1.91
CA ALA A 262 16.46 6.35 0.71
C ALA A 262 16.35 7.46 -0.35
N LYS A 263 15.14 7.98 -0.57
CA LYS A 263 14.92 9.12 -1.48
C LYS A 263 15.70 10.37 -1.05
N LYS A 264 15.73 10.69 0.25
CA LYS A 264 16.54 11.83 0.76
C LYS A 264 18.03 11.70 0.44
N HIS A 265 18.52 10.47 0.33
CA HIS A 265 19.91 10.16 0.00
C HIS A 265 20.14 9.94 -1.50
N GLY A 266 19.14 10.21 -2.36
CA GLY A 266 19.28 10.21 -3.81
C GLY A 266 18.98 8.87 -4.51
N ALA A 267 18.51 7.85 -3.78
CA ALA A 267 18.09 6.60 -4.42
C ALA A 267 16.87 6.83 -5.32
N ALA A 268 16.85 6.19 -6.48
CA ALA A 268 15.58 5.92 -7.17
C ALA A 268 14.83 4.82 -6.40
N VAL A 269 13.57 5.06 -6.06
CA VAL A 269 12.75 4.11 -5.29
C VAL A 269 11.58 3.58 -6.10
N LEU A 270 11.50 2.25 -6.19
CA LEU A 270 10.48 1.52 -6.92
C LEU A 270 9.57 0.73 -5.96
N GLY A 271 8.26 0.92 -6.05
CA GLY A 271 7.28 0.20 -5.24
C GLY A 271 6.89 -1.15 -5.84
N VAL A 272 6.86 -2.22 -5.05
CA VAL A 272 6.21 -3.49 -5.40
C VAL A 272 5.06 -3.70 -4.44
N VAL A 273 3.85 -3.34 -4.90
CA VAL A 273 2.67 -3.19 -4.04
C VAL A 273 1.44 -3.88 -4.60
N ASN A 274 0.41 -4.11 -3.79
CA ASN A 274 -0.85 -4.69 -4.26
C ASN A 274 -1.97 -3.65 -4.41
N VAL A 275 -2.02 -2.66 -3.52
CA VAL A 275 -3.09 -1.67 -3.44
C VAL A 275 -2.79 -0.48 -4.33
N VAL A 276 -3.67 -0.24 -5.31
CA VAL A 276 -3.66 0.95 -6.18
C VAL A 276 -3.90 2.20 -5.33
N GLY A 277 -3.24 3.31 -5.66
CA GLY A 277 -3.38 4.56 -4.88
C GLY A 277 -2.73 4.54 -3.49
N SER A 278 -2.13 3.43 -3.04
CA SER A 278 -1.44 3.39 -1.74
C SER A 278 -0.31 4.41 -1.65
N THR A 279 0.05 4.81 -0.42
CA THR A 279 1.06 5.83 -0.15
C THR A 279 2.43 5.44 -0.75
N ILE A 280 2.86 4.18 -0.63
CA ILE A 280 4.08 3.72 -1.31
C ILE A 280 3.96 3.84 -2.84
N ALA A 281 2.80 3.51 -3.43
CA ALA A 281 2.62 3.63 -4.88
C ALA A 281 2.75 5.09 -5.34
N ARG A 282 2.11 6.03 -4.64
CA ARG A 282 2.09 7.46 -4.98
C ARG A 282 3.44 8.15 -4.79
N GLU A 283 4.16 7.80 -3.72
CA GLU A 283 5.43 8.44 -3.40
C GLU A 283 6.65 7.77 -4.06
N SER A 284 6.50 6.58 -4.64
CA SER A 284 7.56 5.92 -5.41
C SER A 284 7.83 6.61 -6.76
N ASP A 285 9.04 6.48 -7.31
CA ASP A 285 9.38 7.02 -8.64
C ASP A 285 8.77 6.17 -9.78
N GLY A 286 8.37 4.95 -9.44
CA GLY A 286 7.72 3.98 -10.31
C GLY A 286 7.48 2.68 -9.53
N GLY A 287 6.91 1.68 -10.16
CA GLY A 287 6.64 0.43 -9.48
C GLY A 287 5.90 -0.61 -10.30
N VAL A 288 5.56 -1.71 -9.61
CA VAL A 288 4.80 -2.81 -10.18
C VAL A 288 3.73 -3.25 -9.20
N TYR A 289 2.48 -3.21 -9.67
CA TYR A 289 1.37 -3.82 -8.95
C TYR A 289 1.42 -5.34 -9.07
N ILE A 290 1.29 -6.07 -7.96
CA ILE A 290 1.30 -7.54 -7.98
C ILE A 290 -0.03 -8.14 -8.45
N HIS A 291 -1.12 -7.36 -8.45
CA HIS A 291 -2.47 -7.76 -8.87
C HIS A 291 -2.97 -9.06 -8.22
N ALA A 292 -2.72 -9.22 -6.92
CA ALA A 292 -3.23 -10.34 -6.14
C ALA A 292 -4.72 -10.17 -5.73
N GLY A 293 -5.30 -8.99 -5.98
CA GLY A 293 -6.60 -8.60 -5.44
C GLY A 293 -6.53 -8.37 -3.92
N PRO A 294 -7.62 -7.96 -3.27
CA PRO A 294 -7.63 -7.71 -1.82
C PRO A 294 -7.28 -8.98 -1.04
N GLU A 295 -6.40 -8.86 -0.04
CA GLU A 295 -6.02 -9.92 0.89
C GLU A 295 -6.51 -9.50 2.28
N ILE A 296 -7.54 -10.18 2.77
CA ILE A 296 -8.25 -9.90 4.02
C ILE A 296 -7.67 -10.75 5.17
N GLY A 297 -7.13 -11.93 4.85
CA GLY A 297 -6.42 -12.76 5.82
C GLY A 297 -5.21 -12.03 6.41
N VAL A 298 -5.05 -12.11 7.74
CA VAL A 298 -3.92 -11.47 8.45
C VAL A 298 -2.57 -12.08 8.01
N ALA A 299 -2.54 -13.39 7.79
CA ALA A 299 -1.36 -14.09 7.31
C ALA A 299 -1.31 -13.99 5.78
N SER A 300 -0.26 -13.34 5.26
CA SER A 300 -0.11 -13.16 3.81
C SER A 300 0.15 -14.49 3.09
N THR A 301 -0.56 -14.73 1.99
CA THR A 301 -0.50 -15.96 1.20
C THR A 301 -0.34 -15.65 -0.29
N LYS A 302 -1.41 -15.23 -0.96
CA LYS A 302 -1.42 -14.88 -2.38
C LYS A 302 -0.60 -13.64 -2.70
N ALA A 303 -0.48 -12.70 -1.77
CA ALA A 303 0.41 -11.57 -1.97
C ALA A 303 1.89 -12.00 -1.97
N PHE A 304 2.31 -12.89 -1.07
CA PHE A 304 3.67 -13.43 -1.06
C PHE A 304 4.06 -14.09 -2.39
N THR A 305 3.24 -15.02 -2.89
CA THR A 305 3.55 -15.71 -4.15
C THR A 305 3.49 -14.79 -5.36
N SER A 306 2.58 -13.81 -5.36
CA SER A 306 2.52 -12.78 -6.42
C SER A 306 3.72 -11.82 -6.37
N GLN A 307 4.24 -11.48 -5.18
CA GLN A 307 5.49 -10.72 -5.03
C GLN A 307 6.67 -11.48 -5.61
N VAL A 308 6.82 -12.77 -5.29
CA VAL A 308 7.90 -13.61 -5.85
C VAL A 308 7.79 -13.67 -7.37
N MET A 309 6.58 -13.83 -7.91
CA MET A 309 6.35 -13.81 -9.36
C MET A 309 6.79 -12.47 -9.98
N VAL A 310 6.39 -11.33 -9.40
CA VAL A 310 6.79 -10.01 -9.89
C VAL A 310 8.30 -9.78 -9.80
N LEU A 311 8.95 -10.16 -8.70
CA LEU A 311 10.40 -10.10 -8.56
C LEU A 311 11.11 -10.95 -9.62
N THR A 312 10.54 -12.11 -9.96
CA THR A 312 11.04 -12.93 -11.08
C THR A 312 10.91 -12.20 -12.42
N LEU A 313 9.78 -11.55 -12.67
CA LEU A 313 9.59 -10.75 -13.90
C LEU A 313 10.58 -9.58 -13.98
N ILE A 314 10.83 -8.87 -12.89
CA ILE A 314 11.84 -7.79 -12.84
C ILE A 314 13.23 -8.37 -13.10
N SER A 315 13.54 -9.54 -12.53
CA SER A 315 14.84 -10.20 -12.72
C SER A 315 15.07 -10.61 -14.17
N ILE A 316 14.04 -11.11 -14.86
CA ILE A 316 14.09 -11.41 -16.30
C ILE A 316 14.33 -10.13 -17.11
N LEU A 317 13.60 -9.05 -16.80
CA LEU A 317 13.77 -7.76 -17.48
C LEU A 317 15.21 -7.28 -17.38
N LEU A 318 15.75 -7.20 -16.16
CA LEU A 318 17.12 -6.75 -15.91
C LEU A 318 18.17 -7.70 -16.49
N GLY A 319 17.95 -9.01 -16.40
CA GLY A 319 18.83 -10.02 -16.98
C GLY A 319 18.92 -9.91 -18.50
N ARG A 320 17.79 -9.70 -19.19
CA ARG A 320 17.73 -9.53 -20.66
C ARG A 320 18.37 -8.23 -21.13
N MET A 321 18.43 -7.21 -20.29
CA MET A 321 19.19 -5.99 -20.57
C MET A 321 20.71 -6.16 -20.40
N ARG A 322 21.15 -7.33 -19.92
CA ARG A 322 22.55 -7.63 -19.60
C ARG A 322 22.99 -8.91 -20.33
N ASN A 323 23.11 -10.02 -19.61
CA ASN A 323 23.79 -11.22 -20.07
C ASN A 323 22.85 -12.39 -20.39
N MET A 324 21.56 -12.28 -20.07
CA MET A 324 20.60 -13.36 -20.33
C MET A 324 20.31 -13.43 -21.83
N SER A 325 20.42 -14.62 -22.42
CA SER A 325 20.10 -14.83 -23.84
C SER A 325 18.59 -14.82 -24.10
N ILE A 326 18.18 -14.64 -25.36
CA ILE A 326 16.78 -14.76 -25.78
C ILE A 326 16.23 -16.15 -25.41
N GLN A 327 17.01 -17.20 -25.67
CA GLN A 327 16.62 -18.58 -25.40
C GLN A 327 16.39 -18.82 -23.90
N GLN A 328 17.31 -18.38 -23.04
CA GLN A 328 17.14 -18.48 -21.59
C GLN A 328 15.88 -17.74 -21.13
N GLY A 329 15.66 -16.52 -21.65
CA GLY A 329 14.44 -15.76 -21.36
C GLY A 329 13.17 -16.48 -21.80
N GLN A 330 13.16 -17.09 -22.99
CA GLN A 330 12.05 -17.90 -23.49
C GLN A 330 11.74 -19.10 -22.59
N GLU A 331 12.78 -19.84 -22.18
CA GLU A 331 12.65 -21.00 -21.28
C GLU A 331 12.05 -20.58 -19.93
N MET A 332 12.50 -19.45 -19.36
CA MET A 332 11.96 -18.91 -18.11
C MET A 332 10.51 -18.47 -18.25
N ILE A 333 10.14 -17.78 -19.34
CA ILE A 333 8.76 -17.35 -19.59
C ILE A 333 7.83 -18.56 -19.71
N GLN A 334 8.25 -19.60 -20.45
CA GLN A 334 7.49 -20.85 -20.56
C GLN A 334 7.36 -21.59 -19.22
N ALA A 335 8.38 -21.52 -18.36
CA ALA A 335 8.29 -22.04 -17.00
C ALA A 335 7.26 -21.24 -16.18
N ILE A 336 7.33 -19.90 -16.19
CA ILE A 336 6.38 -19.02 -15.49
C ILE A 336 4.93 -19.32 -15.88
N GLN A 337 4.66 -19.51 -17.18
CA GLN A 337 3.31 -19.80 -17.66
C GLN A 337 2.74 -21.12 -17.12
N ARG A 338 3.59 -22.08 -16.72
CA ARG A 338 3.20 -23.38 -16.15
C ARG A 338 3.02 -23.34 -14.62
N ILE A 339 3.61 -22.36 -13.93
CA ILE A 339 3.55 -22.27 -12.46
C ILE A 339 2.11 -22.26 -11.92
N PRO A 340 1.16 -21.49 -12.47
CA PRO A 340 -0.22 -21.50 -11.99
C PRO A 340 -0.86 -22.90 -11.95
N ASP A 341 -0.65 -23.69 -13.00
CA ASP A 341 -1.21 -25.04 -13.10
C ASP A 341 -0.53 -25.97 -12.09
N GLN A 342 0.78 -25.84 -11.90
CA GLN A 342 1.52 -26.60 -10.88
C GLN A 342 1.03 -26.29 -9.47
N VAL A 343 0.82 -25.01 -9.15
CA VAL A 343 0.26 -24.57 -7.87
C VAL A 343 -1.15 -25.12 -7.68
N GLU A 344 -1.98 -25.11 -8.73
CA GLU A 344 -3.32 -25.69 -8.69
C GLU A 344 -3.30 -27.19 -8.36
N GLN A 345 -2.36 -27.95 -8.93
CA GLN A 345 -2.19 -29.37 -8.61
C GLN A 345 -1.74 -29.59 -7.16
N ILE A 346 -0.83 -28.75 -6.65
CA ILE A 346 -0.38 -28.82 -5.25
C ILE A 346 -1.55 -28.57 -4.30
N ILE A 347 -2.37 -27.55 -4.58
CA ILE A 347 -3.53 -27.20 -3.76
C ILE A 347 -4.62 -28.29 -3.80
N LYS A 348 -4.83 -28.95 -4.96
CA LYS A 348 -5.76 -30.10 -5.07
C LYS A 348 -5.35 -31.28 -4.18
N ASN A 349 -4.04 -31.48 -4.00
CA ASN A 349 -3.48 -32.56 -3.17
C ASN A 349 -3.40 -32.19 -1.67
N ASN A 350 -4.39 -31.48 -1.14
CA ASN A 350 -4.40 -31.01 0.26
C ASN A 350 -4.57 -32.13 1.30
N GLN A 351 -5.00 -33.33 0.91
CA GLN A 351 -5.31 -34.40 1.84
C GLN A 351 -4.07 -34.83 2.64
N THR A 352 -2.92 -34.97 1.97
CA THR A 352 -1.65 -35.30 2.63
C THR A 352 -1.25 -34.24 3.66
N VAL A 353 -1.43 -32.96 3.35
CA VAL A 353 -1.15 -31.86 4.29
C VAL A 353 -2.07 -31.92 5.50
N ARG A 354 -3.36 -32.23 5.30
CA ARG A 354 -4.33 -32.43 6.39
C ARG A 354 -3.96 -33.62 7.27
N ASP A 355 -3.51 -34.72 6.69
CA ASP A 355 -3.14 -35.91 7.46
C ASP A 355 -1.85 -35.70 8.26
N ILE A 356 -0.89 -34.93 7.74
CA ILE A 356 0.27 -34.47 8.51
C ILE A 356 -0.18 -33.57 9.66
N ALA A 357 -1.07 -32.60 9.42
CA ALA A 357 -1.54 -31.67 10.45
C ALA A 357 -2.21 -32.40 11.64
N LYS A 358 -3.02 -33.42 11.37
CA LYS A 358 -3.65 -34.29 12.40
C LYS A 358 -2.65 -35.03 13.30
N THR A 359 -1.39 -35.12 12.89
CA THR A 359 -0.34 -35.74 13.71
C THR A 359 0.12 -34.80 14.83
N TYR A 360 -0.10 -33.48 14.68
CA TYR A 360 0.39 -32.44 15.60
C TYR A 360 -0.73 -31.66 16.30
N TYR A 361 -1.94 -31.66 15.74
CA TYR A 361 -3.13 -30.98 16.26
C TYR A 361 -4.32 -31.93 16.19
#